data_AF-A0A2Z6UWL8-F1
#
_entry.id   AF-A0A2Z6UWL8-F1
#
_cell.length_a   1.000
_cell.length_b   1.000
_cell.length_c   1.000
_cell.angle_alpha   90.00
_cell.angle_beta   90.00
_cell.angle_gamma   90.00
#
_symmetry.space_group_name_H-M   'P 1'
#
loop_
_entity.id
_entity.type
_entity.pdbx_description
1 polymer ?
#
loop_
_entity_poly.entity_id
_entity_poly.type
_entity_poly.pdbx_seq_one_letter_code
_entity_poly.pdbx_strand_id
1 'polypeptide(L)'
;MNKVVLLDTGIIGLITNPKRSPESLACNFWLQKLIKAGIRVILPEIADYEVRRGLLRTNKIKGIKRLDELAWVTLPLTHPTNNCASLLMTKY
;
A
#
# COMPACT_ATOMS: atom_id res chain seq x y z
N MET A 1 10.05 0.13 -21.87
CA MET A 1 9.96 1.23 -20.88
C MET A 1 9.64 0.62 -19.53
N ASN A 2 10.49 0.79 -18.52
CA ASN A 2 10.36 0.10 -17.24
C ASN A 2 9.45 0.93 -16.30
N LYS A 3 8.18 0.56 -16.17
CA LYS A 3 7.21 1.25 -15.29
C LYS A 3 7.26 0.62 -13.90
N VAL A 4 7.31 1.47 -12.87
CA VAL A 4 7.19 1.08 -11.47
C VAL A 4 6.02 1.84 -10.87
N VAL A 5 5.19 1.14 -10.09
CA VAL A 5 4.05 1.72 -9.37
C VAL A 5 4.31 1.59 -7.88
N LEU A 6 4.28 2.72 -7.17
CA LEU A 6 4.38 2.79 -5.73
C LEU A 6 2.97 2.91 -5.15
N LEU A 7 2.61 2.03 -4.21
CA LEU A 7 1.28 2.03 -3.61
C LEU A 7 1.19 3.04 -2.46
N ASP A 8 0.10 3.80 -2.43
CA ASP A 8 -0.27 4.64 -1.30
C ASP A 8 -1.24 3.90 -0.34
N THR A 9 -1.31 4.38 0.90
CA THR A 9 -2.17 3.89 1.97
C THR A 9 -3.65 3.82 1.59
N GLY A 10 -4.17 4.77 0.82
CA GLY A 10 -5.57 4.77 0.38
C GLY A 10 -5.90 3.55 -0.48
N ILE A 11 -5.02 3.25 -1.44
CA ILE A 11 -5.17 2.12 -2.36
C ILE A 11 -5.04 0.79 -1.61
N ILE A 12 -4.06 0.68 -0.70
CA ILE A 12 -3.87 -0.52 0.13
C ILE A 12 -5.08 -0.74 1.05
N GLY A 13 -5.61 0.34 1.64
CA GLY A 13 -6.82 0.31 2.45
C GLY A 13 -8.03 -0.24 1.67
N LEU A 14 -8.17 0.13 0.39
CA LEU A 14 -9.22 -0.37 -0.49
C LEU A 14 -9.00 -1.83 -0.92
N ILE A 15 -7.76 -2.23 -1.20
CA ILE A 15 -7.42 -3.62 -1.59
C ILE A 15 -7.66 -4.58 -0.42
N THR A 16 -7.27 -4.20 0.79
CA THR A 16 -7.42 -5.02 2.00
C THR A 16 -8.83 -4.98 2.60
N ASN A 17 -9.71 -4.10 2.08
CA ASN A 17 -11.06 -3.94 2.60
C ASN A 17 -11.88 -5.22 2.39
N PRO A 18 -12.41 -5.86 3.46
CA PRO A 18 -13.31 -7.01 3.31
C PRO A 18 -14.63 -6.65 2.63
N LYS A 19 -15.05 -5.38 2.71
CA LYS A 19 -16.26 -4.89 2.04
C LYS A 19 -15.91 -4.63 0.58
N ARG A 20 -16.43 -5.49 -0.30
CA ARG A 20 -16.27 -5.40 -1.77
C ARG A 20 -17.09 -4.25 -2.35
N SER A 21 -16.78 -3.01 -1.94
CA SER A 21 -17.35 -1.82 -2.60
C SER A 21 -16.94 -1.81 -4.08
N PRO A 22 -17.72 -1.15 -4.96
CA PRO A 22 -17.34 -1.00 -6.37
C PRO A 22 -15.92 -0.45 -6.54
N GLU A 23 -15.53 0.50 -5.69
CA GLU A 23 -14.20 1.09 -5.66
C GLU A 23 -13.11 0.10 -5.25
N SER A 24 -13.34 -0.70 -4.20
CA SER A 24 -12.41 -1.76 -3.77
C SER A 24 -12.23 -2.81 -4.87
N LEU A 25 -13.31 -3.21 -5.55
CA LEU A 25 -13.25 -4.14 -6.67
C LEU A 25 -12.48 -3.56 -7.86
N ALA A 26 -12.72 -2.28 -8.19
CA ALA A 26 -12.01 -1.59 -9.24
C ALA A 26 -10.51 -1.48 -8.94
N CYS A 27 -10.13 -1.17 -7.69
CA CYS A 27 -8.73 -1.12 -7.26
C CYS A 27 -8.06 -2.50 -7.34
N ASN A 28 -8.73 -3.55 -6.88
CA ASN A 28 -8.23 -4.92 -7.01
C ASN A 28 -8.02 -5.29 -8.49
N PHE A 29 -8.99 -4.98 -9.36
CA PHE A 29 -8.88 -5.26 -10.78
C PHE A 29 -7.77 -4.47 -11.46
N TRP A 30 -7.60 -3.20 -11.10
CA TRP A 30 -6.50 -2.36 -11.55
C TRP A 30 -5.15 -2.93 -11.15
N LEU A 31 -4.97 -3.33 -9.88
CA LEU A 31 -3.75 -3.95 -9.39
C LEU A 31 -3.44 -5.24 -10.16
N GLN A 32 -4.44 -6.10 -10.36
CA GLN A 32 -4.29 -7.33 -11.13
C GLN A 32 -3.87 -7.08 -12.57
N LYS A 33 -4.39 -6.02 -13.21
CA LYS A 33 -3.96 -5.61 -14.56
C LYS A 33 -2.50 -5.19 -14.59
N LEU A 34 -2.02 -4.44 -13.59
CA LEU A 34 -0.61 -4.03 -13.51
C LEU A 34 0.30 -5.25 -13.38
N ILE A 35 -0.03 -6.16 -12.46
CA ILE A 35 0.74 -7.39 -12.23
C ILE A 35 0.77 -8.25 -13.51
N LYS A 36 -0.38 -8.46 -14.16
CA LYS A 36 -0.47 -9.23 -15.42
C LYS A 36 0.30 -8.57 -16.57
N ALA A 37 0.43 -7.25 -16.57
CA ALA A 37 1.23 -6.52 -17.54
C ALA A 37 2.74 -6.56 -17.24
N GLY A 38 3.17 -7.27 -16.18
CA GLY A 38 4.57 -7.34 -15.75
C GLY A 38 5.09 -6.03 -15.14
N ILE A 39 4.20 -5.12 -14.74
CA ILE A 39 4.59 -3.85 -14.11
C ILE A 39 4.99 -4.12 -12.66
N ARG A 40 6.15 -3.61 -12.26
CA ARG A 40 6.64 -3.77 -10.89
C ARG A 40 5.82 -2.89 -9.96
N VAL A 41 5.02 -3.52 -9.11
CA VAL A 41 4.26 -2.85 -8.05
C VAL A 41 5.02 -3.00 -6.73
N ILE A 42 5.22 -1.90 -6.02
CA ILE A 42 6.02 -1.83 -4.80
C ILE A 42 5.17 -1.23 -3.68
N LEU A 43 5.25 -1.84 -2.50
CA LEU A 43 4.63 -1.36 -1.27
C LEU A 43 5.69 -0.60 -0.43
N PRO A 44 5.56 0.72 -0.25
CA PRO A 44 6.39 1.44 0.73
C PRO A 44 6.20 0.88 2.13
N GLU A 45 7.28 0.68 2.87
CA GLU A 45 7.21 0.19 4.26
C GLU A 45 6.39 1.11 5.17
N ILE A 46 6.49 2.44 4.97
CA ILE A 46 5.66 3.40 5.70
C ILE A 46 4.16 3.23 5.41
N ALA A 47 3.80 2.89 4.18
CA ALA A 47 2.40 2.68 3.80
C ALA A 47 1.86 1.37 4.39
N ASP A 48 2.67 0.29 4.42
CA ASP A 48 2.32 -0.93 5.16
C ASP A 48 2.11 -0.61 6.65
N TYR A 49 3.05 0.10 7.26
CA TYR A 49 3.00 0.48 8.66
C TYR A 49 1.72 1.26 9.00
N GLU A 50 1.39 2.30 8.23
CA GLU A 50 0.23 3.14 8.51
C GLU A 50 -1.09 2.37 8.39
N VAL A 51 -1.23 1.55 7.35
CA VAL A 51 -2.43 0.73 7.16
C VAL A 51 -2.53 -0.34 8.23
N ARG A 52 -1.43 -1.05 8.52
CA ARG A 52 -1.36 -2.08 9.57
C ARG A 52 -1.71 -1.49 10.94
N ARG A 53 -1.14 -0.33 11.29
CA ARG A 53 -1.45 0.40 12.52
C ARG A 53 -2.94 0.75 12.60
N GLY A 54 -3.53 1.25 11.52
CA GLY A 54 -4.97 1.57 11.46
C GLY A 54 -5.87 0.34 11.63
N LEU A 55 -5.51 -0.79 11.02
CA LEU A 55 -6.23 -2.06 11.14
C LEU A 55 -6.14 -2.64 12.56
N LEU A 56 -4.95 -2.63 13.16
CA LEU A 56 -4.72 -3.06 14.54
C LEU A 56 -5.53 -2.20 15.54
N ARG A 57 -5.47 -0.87 15.39
CA ARG A 57 -6.21 0.08 16.23
C ARG A 57 -7.72 -0.17 16.21
N THR A 58 -8.26 -0.66 15.10
CA THR A 58 -9.70 -0.92 14.92
C THR A 58 -10.06 -2.41 15.03
N ASN A 59 -9.12 -3.24 15.49
CA ASN A 59 -9.27 -4.70 15.65
C ASN A 59 -9.77 -5.42 14.37
N LYS A 60 -9.35 -4.95 13.20
CA LYS A 60 -9.79 -5.48 11.89
C LYS A 60 -8.92 -6.66 11.43
N ILE A 61 -8.99 -7.78 12.16
CA ILE A 61 -8.16 -8.98 11.92
C ILE A 61 -8.22 -9.49 10.47
N LYS A 62 -9.41 -9.46 9.83
CA LYS A 62 -9.56 -9.88 8.42
C LYS A 62 -8.79 -9.00 7.43
N GLY A 63 -8.62 -7.72 7.74
CA GLY A 63 -7.83 -6.79 6.92
C GLY A 63 -6.33 -7.07 7.06
N ILE A 64 -5.87 -7.34 8.29
CA ILE A 64 -4.48 -7.70 8.58
C ILE A 64 -4.10 -8.97 7.84
N LYS A 65 -4.93 -10.02 7.93
CA LYS A 65 -4.69 -11.29 7.23
C LYS A 65 -4.56 -11.08 5.71
N ARG A 66 -5.41 -10.25 5.10
CA ARG A 66 -5.29 -9.92 3.67
C ARG A 66 -4.03 -9.14 3.33
N LEU A 67 -3.60 -8.23 4.20
CA LEU A 67 -2.37 -7.48 4.01
C LEU A 67 -1.16 -8.43 4.01
N ASP A 68 -1.17 -9.44 4.88
CA ASP A 68 -0.10 -10.44 5.01
C ASP A 68 -0.11 -11.50 3.89
N GLU A 69 -1.28 -11.86 3.35
CA GLU A 69 -1.42 -12.81 2.24
C GLU A 69 -0.87 -12.27 0.90
N LEU A 70 -0.72 -10.96 0.78
CA LEU A 70 -0.23 -10.32 -0.43
C LEU A 70 1.31 -10.32 -0.39
N ALA A 71 1.93 -11.07 -1.31
CA ALA A 71 3.37 -11.16 -1.44
C ALA A 71 3.96 -9.87 -2.06
N TRP A 72 4.08 -8.82 -1.24
CA TRP A 72 4.56 -7.53 -1.66
C TRP A 72 6.07 -7.49 -1.85
N VAL A 73 6.52 -6.80 -2.89
CA VAL A 73 7.89 -6.26 -2.91
C VAL A 73 7.86 -4.97 -2.09
N THR A 74 8.51 -4.97 -0.93
CA THR A 74 8.55 -3.80 -0.06
C THR A 74 9.72 -2.87 -0.39
N LEU A 75 9.52 -1.56 -0.20
CA LEU A 75 10.58 -0.56 -0.26
C LEU A 75 10.88 -0.08 1.17
N PRO A 76 12.09 -0.36 1.70
CA PRO A 76 12.42 -0.01 3.08
C PRO A 76 12.43 1.50 3.33
N LEU A 77 11.99 1.92 4.51
CA LEU A 77 12.13 3.31 4.95
C LEU A 77 13.52 3.51 5.57
N THR A 78 14.44 4.08 4.80
CA THR A 78 15.79 4.40 5.30
C THR A 78 15.83 5.76 5.98
N HIS A 79 16.76 5.94 6.92
CA HIS A 79 16.94 7.21 7.64
C HIS A 79 17.08 8.45 6.72
N PRO A 80 17.84 8.40 5.60
CA PRO A 80 17.88 9.50 4.65
C PRO A 80 16.53 9.81 4.00
N THR A 81 15.76 8.78 3.64
CA THR A 81 14.43 8.93 3.03
C THR A 81 13.45 9.60 3.99
N ASN A 82 13.51 9.22 5.27
CA ASN A 82 12.69 9.83 6.31
C ASN A 82 13.04 11.30 6.56
N ASN A 83 14.33 11.66 6.52
CA ASN A 83 14.77 13.05 6.66
C ASN A 83 14.29 13.92 5.48
N CYS A 84 14.40 13.41 4.25
CA CYS A 84 13.86 14.09 3.07
C CYS A 84 12.35 14.31 3.15
N ALA A 85 11.59 13.28 3.57
CA ALA A 85 10.16 13.40 3.78
C ALA A 85 9.82 14.46 4.84
N SER A 86 10.56 14.46 5.96
CA SER A 86 10.37 15.43 7.05
C SER A 86 10.62 16.86 6.59
N LEU A 87 11.67 17.08 5.79
CA LEU A 87 11.96 18.40 5.21
C LEU A 87 10.87 18.88 4.27
N LEU A 88 10.30 18.00 3.44
CA LEU A 88 9.19 18.35 2.54
C LEU A 88 7.93 18.74 3.32
N MET A 89 7.65 18.09 4.45
CA MET A 89 6.49 18.39 5.30
C MET A 89 6.59 19.74 6.03
N THR A 90 7.79 20.30 6.20
CA THR A 90 7.96 21.65 6.77
C THR A 90 7.71 22.80 5.78
N LYS A 91 7.49 22.49 4.49
CA LYS A 91 7.29 23.48 3.44
C LYS A 91 5.81 23.80 3.14
N TYR A 92 4.89 23.25 3.93
CA TYR A 92 3.44 23.47 3.88
C TYR A 92 2.94 23.91 5.25
#